data_AF-A0A518REJ5-F1
#
_entry.id   AF-A0A518REJ5-F1
#
_cell.length_a   1.000
_cell.length_b   1.000
_cell.length_c   1.000
_cell.angle_alpha   90.00
_cell.angle_beta   90.00
_cell.angle_gamma   90.00
#
_symmetry.space_group_name_H-M   'P 1'
#
loop_
_entity.id
_entity.type
_entity.pdbx_description
1 polymer ?
#
loop_
_entity_poly.entity_id
_entity_poly.type
_entity_poly.pdbx_seq_one_letter_code
_entity_poly.pdbx_strand_id
1 'polypeptide(L)' 'MSTHPPRQTNGRRDSGYWVEAPRTTDPIGFVLRDAYARDQGIPDDMAALLRQLTDKGPVNGGPDAH' A
#
# COMPACT_ATOMS: atom_id res chain seq x y z
N MET A 1 -25.54 -22.90 -3.43
CA MET A 1 -24.18 -23.37 -3.09
C MET A 1 -23.34 -22.15 -2.80
N SER A 2 -23.05 -21.86 -1.53
CA SER A 2 -22.27 -20.68 -1.14
C SER A 2 -20.77 -20.99 -1.27
N THR A 3 -20.16 -20.52 -2.35
CA THR A 3 -18.74 -20.69 -2.61
C THR A 3 -17.96 -19.69 -1.77
N HIS A 4 -17.58 -20.08 -0.55
CA HIS A 4 -16.64 -19.27 0.24
C HIS A 4 -15.24 -19.41 -0.34
N PRO A 5 -14.47 -18.31 -0.49
CA PRO A 5 -13.11 -18.36 -0.99
C PRO A 5 -12.23 -19.20 -0.05
N PRO A 6 -11.18 -19.87 -0.58
CA PRO A 6 -10.33 -20.75 0.21
C PRO A 6 -9.66 -20.00 1.38
N ARG A 7 -9.67 -20.65 2.54
CA ARG A 7 -9.11 -20.15 3.80
C ARG A 7 -7.60 -19.96 3.62
N GLN A 8 -7.11 -18.73 3.68
CA GLN A 8 -5.66 -18.47 3.59
C GLN A 8 -4.96 -18.98 4.86
N THR A 9 -3.90 -19.77 4.69
CA THR A 9 -3.25 -20.55 5.75
C THR A 9 -2.18 -19.78 6.53
N ASN A 10 -2.04 -18.48 6.32
CA ASN A 10 -1.00 -17.64 6.94
C ASN A 10 -1.25 -17.34 8.44
N GLY A 11 -2.12 -18.10 9.11
CA GLY A 11 -2.46 -17.92 10.51
C GLY A 11 -1.34 -18.39 11.44
N ARG A 12 -0.90 -17.51 12.35
CA ARG A 12 0.09 -17.83 13.38
C ARG A 12 -0.61 -18.51 14.57
N ARG A 13 -0.09 -19.68 14.99
CA ARG A 13 -0.59 -20.46 16.14
C ARG A 13 0.21 -20.12 17.39
N ASP A 14 -0.26 -19.16 18.19
CA ASP A 14 0.46 -18.81 19.42
C ASP A 14 -0.24 -19.27 20.73
N SER A 15 -1.51 -19.71 20.75
CA SER A 15 -2.15 -20.06 22.04
C SER A 15 -3.48 -20.86 21.99
N GLY A 16 -3.65 -21.79 21.04
CA GLY A 16 -4.89 -22.58 20.91
C GLY A 16 -6.02 -21.86 20.15
N TYR A 17 -5.79 -20.61 19.76
CA TYR A 17 -6.63 -19.85 18.84
C TYR A 17 -5.97 -19.75 17.46
N TRP A 18 -6.81 -19.71 16.42
CA TRP A 18 -6.38 -19.54 15.03
C TRP A 18 -6.82 -18.16 14.54
N VAL A 19 -5.83 -17.31 14.24
CA VAL A 19 -6.09 -16.00 13.62
C VAL A 19 -6.02 -16.17 12.10
N GLU A 20 -7.12 -15.91 11.41
CA GLU A 20 -7.15 -15.83 9.95
C GLU A 20 -6.78 -14.43 9.49
N ALA A 21 -6.03 -14.34 8.39
CA ALA A 21 -5.94 -13.09 7.65
C ALA A 21 -7.34 -12.70 7.13
N PRO A 22 -7.70 -11.40 7.13
CA PRO A 22 -8.95 -10.95 6.54
C PRO A 22 -9.10 -11.40 5.09
N ARG A 23 -10.28 -11.92 4.73
CA ARG A 23 -10.63 -12.27 3.35
C ARG A 23 -10.95 -11.00 2.58
N THR A 24 -10.82 -11.07 1.25
CA THR A 24 -11.18 -9.97 0.34
C THR A 24 -12.62 -9.50 0.50
N THR A 25 -13.52 -10.40 0.89
CA THR A 25 -14.94 -10.12 1.10
C THR A 25 -15.26 -9.57 2.49
N ASP A 26 -14.29 -9.57 3.41
CA ASP A 26 -14.56 -9.16 4.79
C ASP A 26 -14.76 -7.64 4.87
N PRO A 27 -15.75 -7.16 5.65
CA PRO A 27 -16.06 -5.73 5.76
C PRO A 27 -14.87 -4.84 6.13
N ILE A 28 -13.91 -5.38 6.89
CA ILE A 28 -12.73 -4.65 7.36
C ILE A 28 -11.92 -4.03 6.22
N GLY A 29 -11.82 -4.70 5.06
CA GLY A 29 -11.10 -4.17 3.90
C GLY A 29 -11.79 -2.93 3.32
N PHE A 30 -13.13 -2.92 3.29
CA PHE A 30 -13.91 -1.78 2.81
C PHE A 30 -13.84 -0.60 3.77
N VAL A 31 -13.93 -0.85 5.08
CA VAL A 31 -13.84 0.19 6.11
C VAL A 31 -12.48 0.86 6.11
N LEU A 32 -11.39 0.08 6.04
CA LEU A 32 -10.04 0.64 5.97
C LEU A 32 -9.85 1.46 4.69
N ARG A 33 -10.33 0.97 3.54
CA ARG A 33 -10.28 1.73 2.29
C ARG A 33 -11.00 3.06 2.44
N ASP A 34 -12.21 3.08 2.96
CA ASP A 34 -12.98 4.31 3.14
C ASP A 34 -12.30 5.29 4.11
N ALA A 35 -11.73 4.78 5.20
CA ALA A 35 -11.00 5.59 6.18
C ALA A 35 -9.79 6.33 5.56
N TYR A 36 -9.03 5.66 4.69
CA TYR A 36 -7.85 6.23 4.02
C TYR A 36 -8.15 6.87 2.66
N ALA A 37 -9.34 6.67 2.09
CA ALA A 37 -9.76 7.33 0.85
C ALA A 37 -10.07 8.82 1.04
N ARG A 38 -10.21 9.26 2.30
CA ARG A 38 -10.37 10.67 2.63
C ARG A 38 -9.08 11.40 2.30
N ASP A 39 -9.08 12.06 1.15
CA ASP A 39 -7.95 12.84 0.67
C ASP A 39 -7.72 14.04 1.61
N GLN A 40 -6.67 13.95 2.41
CA GLN A 40 -6.18 15.05 3.23
C GLN A 40 -5.06 15.83 2.51
N GLY A 41 -4.78 15.50 1.24
CA GLY A 41 -3.63 15.99 0.53
C GLY A 41 -2.31 15.45 1.07
N ILE A 42 -1.22 15.80 0.39
CA ILE A 42 0.14 15.55 0.85
C ILE A 42 0.59 16.78 1.67
N PRO A 43 1.20 16.61 2.85
CA PRO A 43 1.80 17.72 3.60
C PRO A 43 2.82 18.55 2.78
N ASP A 44 2.87 19.85 3.02
CA ASP A 44 3.66 20.81 2.22
C ASP A 44 5.16 20.49 2.18
N ASP A 45 5.71 19.97 3.27
CA ASP A 45 7.10 19.54 3.37
C ASP A 45 7.39 18.34 2.44
N MET A 46 6.51 17.36 2.40
CA MET A 46 6.60 16.22 1.49
C MET A 46 6.42 16.66 0.03
N ALA A 47 5.51 17.61 -0.23
CA ALA A 47 5.36 18.20 -1.56
C ALA A 47 6.64 18.94 -2.02
N ALA A 48 7.31 19.64 -1.11
CA ALA A 48 8.59 20.29 -1.39
C ALA A 48 9.70 19.28 -1.71
N LEU A 49 9.75 18.14 -1.02
CA LEU A 49 10.70 17.06 -1.33
C LEU A 49 10.45 16.46 -2.73
N LEU A 50 9.20 16.21 -3.09
CA LEU A 50 8.84 15.73 -4.43
C LEU A 50 9.21 16.74 -5.53
N ARG A 51 9.06 18.04 -5.25
CA ARG A 51 9.48 19.10 -6.16
C ARG A 51 11.00 19.12 -6.36
N GLN A 52 11.77 19.00 -5.29
CA GLN A 52 13.24 18.91 -5.37
C GLN A 52 13.71 17.67 -6.15
N LEU A 53 13.01 16.54 -6.02
CA LEU A 53 13.30 15.34 -6.80
C LEU A 53 13.02 15.54 -8.29
N THR A 54 11.91 16.22 -8.61
CA THR A 54 11.54 16.56 -9.99
C THR A 54 12.55 17.52 -10.62
N ASP A 55 12.94 18.56 -9.88
CA ASP A 55 13.90 19.57 -10.35
C ASP A 55 15.32 19.01 -10.53
N LYS A 56 15.66 17.90 -9.86
CA LYS A 56 16.95 17.23 -10.03
C LYS A 56 17.09 16.45 -11.33
N GLY A 57 15.98 16.12 -12.01
CA GLY A 57 15.95 15.41 -13.30
C GLY A 57 16.74 14.08 -13.32
N PRO A 58 16.63 13.27 -14.39
CA PRO A 58 17.64 12.25 -14.62
C PRO A 58 18.98 12.96 -14.84
N VAL A 59 20.03 12.50 -14.17
CA VAL A 59 21.41 12.88 -14.46
C VAL A 59 21.80 12.43 -15.87
N ASN A 60 21.32 13.12 -16.90
CA ASN A 60 21.82 13.00 -18.26
C ASN A 60 23.02 13.93 -18.41
N GLY A 61 24.21 13.36 -18.32
CA GLY A 61 25.47 14.09 -18.51
C GLY A 61 26.71 13.25 -18.18
N GLY A 62 27.00 12.24 -19.00
CA GLY A 62 28.32 11.62 -19.15
C GLY A 62 28.62 11.44 -20.64
N PRO A 63 29.85 11.69 -21.13
CA PRO A 63 30.08 12.27 -22.46
C PRO A 63 30.55 11.23 -23.49
N ASP A 64 29.64 10.65 -24.27
CA ASP A 64 30.02 9.78 -25.38
C ASP A 64 29.46 10.32 -26.70
N ALA A 65 30.17 11.31 -27.26
CA ALA A 65 30.12 11.66 -28.67
C ALA A 65 31.32 10.98 -29.35
N HIS A 66 31.04 9.92 -30.11
CA HIS A 66 31.95 9.33 -31.10
C HIS A 66 31.32 9.42 -32.48
#